data_AF-A0A3Q2QKI7-F1
#
_entry.id   AF-A0A3Q2QKI7-F1
#
_cell.length_a   1.000
_cell.length_b   1.000
_cell.length_c   1.000
_cell.angle_alpha   90.00
_cell.angle_beta   90.00
_cell.angle_gamma   90.00
#
_symmetry.space_group_name_H-M   'P 1'
#
loop_
_entity.id
_entity.type
_entity.pdbx_description
1 polymer ?
#
loop_
_entity_poly.entity_id
_entity_poly.type
_entity_poly.pdbx_seq_one_letter_code
_entity_poly.pdbx_strand_id
1 'polypeptide(L)'
;MSFTKKTGGKALDVLQNLPRITLANLRPEPGAKKAERRRGRGQHGGNRSGRGHKGERQRGTRPRLGFEGGQTPFYLLIPKYGFNEGHSLRPQYPPLTLKRLQYLIDLGRVDPTQPIDLTQLVNARGVTIQPMKRDYGVQLVDEVGSSFISAQ
;
A
#
# COMPACT_ATOMS: atom_id res chain seq x y z
N MET A 1 21.42 -22.31 33.60
CA MET A 1 20.16 -23.05 33.39
C MET A 1 19.25 -22.21 32.50
N SER A 2 19.13 -22.55 31.21
CA SER A 2 18.27 -21.83 30.28
C SER A 2 16.83 -22.33 30.41
N PHE A 3 15.92 -21.47 30.83
CA PHE A 3 14.49 -21.77 30.79
C PHE A 3 14.05 -21.85 29.33
N THR A 4 13.84 -23.06 28.80
CA THR A 4 13.17 -23.26 27.53
C THR A 4 11.71 -22.82 27.70
N LYS A 5 11.39 -21.58 27.33
CA LYS A 5 10.00 -21.14 27.25
C LYS A 5 9.29 -22.06 26.25
N LYS A 6 8.41 -22.96 26.72
CA LYS A 6 7.43 -23.65 25.86
C LYS A 6 6.49 -22.59 25.26
N THR A 7 6.86 -22.04 24.12
CA THR A 7 6.01 -21.12 23.35
C THR A 7 4.71 -21.83 22.99
N GLY A 8 3.58 -21.31 23.46
CA GLY A 8 2.24 -21.87 23.19
C GLY A 8 1.67 -22.82 24.24
N GLY A 9 2.40 -23.18 25.32
CA GLY A 9 1.93 -24.15 26.32
C GLY A 9 0.54 -23.83 26.87
N LYS A 10 0.35 -22.62 27.42
CA LYS A 10 -0.95 -22.20 27.98
C LYS A 10 -2.09 -22.17 26.94
N ALA A 11 -1.79 -21.87 25.68
CA ALA A 11 -2.81 -21.83 24.63
C ALA A 11 -3.25 -23.24 24.23
N LEU A 12 -2.31 -24.18 24.11
CA LEU A 12 -2.59 -25.58 23.82
C LEU A 12 -3.33 -26.26 24.98
N ASP A 13 -2.94 -25.99 26.23
CA ASP A 13 -3.60 -26.51 27.43
C ASP A 13 -5.08 -26.08 27.50
N VAL A 14 -5.37 -24.83 27.09
CA VAL A 14 -6.75 -24.33 27.00
C VAL A 14 -7.51 -25.00 25.85
N LEU A 15 -6.89 -25.15 24.68
CA LEU A 15 -7.52 -25.79 23.51
C LEU A 15 -7.85 -27.27 23.74
N GLN A 16 -7.05 -28.00 24.53
CA GLN A 16 -7.31 -29.40 24.87
C GLN A 16 -8.60 -29.61 25.67
N ASN A 17 -9.01 -28.61 26.46
CA ASN A 17 -10.21 -28.66 27.31
C ASN A 17 -11.47 -28.07 26.62
N LEU A 18 -11.32 -27.45 25.45
CA LEU A 18 -12.41 -26.83 24.70
C LEU A 18 -13.06 -27.83 23.72
N PRO A 19 -14.32 -27.61 23.30
CA PRO A 19 -14.96 -28.45 22.31
C PRO A 19 -14.20 -28.43 20.98
N ARG A 20 -14.36 -29.50 20.19
CA ARG A 20 -13.75 -29.64 18.87
C ARG A 20 -14.08 -28.42 17.99
N ILE A 21 -13.06 -27.89 17.31
CA ILE A 21 -13.23 -26.83 16.31
C ILE A 21 -14.01 -27.41 15.13
N THR A 22 -15.11 -26.76 14.77
CA THR A 22 -16.01 -27.14 13.66
C THR A 22 -16.35 -25.91 12.84
N LEU A 23 -16.96 -26.07 11.68
CA LEU A 23 -17.39 -24.93 10.87
C LEU A 23 -18.39 -24.02 11.61
N ALA A 24 -19.10 -24.55 12.60
CA ALA A 24 -20.10 -23.81 13.37
C ALA A 24 -19.51 -22.81 14.39
N ASN A 25 -18.29 -23.05 14.90
CA ASN A 25 -17.67 -22.19 15.93
C ASN A 25 -16.59 -21.24 15.40
N LEU A 26 -16.43 -21.17 14.08
CA LEU A 26 -15.57 -20.17 13.44
C LEU A 26 -16.24 -18.79 13.51
N ARG A 27 -15.47 -17.81 13.97
CA ARG A 27 -15.88 -16.40 14.00
C ARG A 27 -14.74 -15.53 13.46
N PRO A 28 -15.04 -14.47 12.70
CA PRO A 28 -14.02 -13.50 12.33
C PRO A 28 -13.50 -12.78 13.58
N GLU A 29 -12.29 -12.23 13.49
CA GLU A 29 -11.73 -11.40 14.55
C GLU A 29 -12.67 -10.21 14.85
N PRO A 30 -12.94 -9.89 16.13
CA PRO A 30 -13.76 -8.75 16.49
C PRO A 30 -13.26 -7.47 15.79
N GLY A 31 -14.18 -6.79 15.08
CA GLY A 31 -13.87 -5.58 14.31
C GLY A 31 -13.47 -5.80 12.86
N ALA A 32 -13.15 -7.03 12.43
CA ALA A 32 -12.84 -7.32 11.02
C ALA A 32 -14.04 -7.07 10.08
N LYS A 33 -15.26 -7.31 10.57
CA LYS A 33 -16.51 -6.96 9.89
C LYS A 33 -17.25 -5.88 10.67
N LYS A 34 -17.37 -4.69 10.08
CA LYS A 34 -18.21 -3.62 10.63
C LYS A 34 -19.67 -3.93 10.34
N ALA A 35 -20.54 -3.78 11.34
CA ALA A 35 -21.97 -3.93 11.16
C ALA A 35 -22.49 -2.88 10.16
N GLU A 36 -23.27 -3.31 9.17
CA GLU A 36 -23.82 -2.44 8.16
C GLU A 36 -24.91 -1.54 8.76
N ARG A 37 -24.70 -0.22 8.74
CA ARG A 37 -25.76 0.73 9.09
C ARG A 37 -26.67 0.95 7.88
N ARG A 38 -27.78 0.21 7.83
CA ARG A 38 -28.80 0.37 6.78
C ARG A 38 -29.60 1.65 6.99
N ARG A 39 -29.41 2.62 6.09
CA ARG A 39 -30.18 3.86 6.04
C ARG A 39 -31.56 3.59 5.42
N GLY A 40 -32.55 4.43 5.70
CA GLY A 40 -33.93 4.27 5.22
C GLY A 40 -34.80 3.32 6.08
N ARG A 41 -34.30 2.86 7.23
CA ARG A 41 -35.04 2.00 8.16
C ARG A 41 -34.98 2.54 9.60
N GLY A 42 -36.09 2.40 10.33
CA GLY A 42 -36.21 2.74 11.75
C GLY A 42 -36.02 4.23 12.05
N GLN A 43 -36.06 4.57 13.35
CA GLN A 43 -35.92 5.95 13.81
C GLN A 43 -34.52 6.53 13.52
N HIS A 44 -33.46 5.74 13.76
CA HIS A 44 -32.06 6.18 13.62
C HIS A 44 -31.47 5.99 12.21
N GLY A 45 -32.19 6.46 11.19
CA GLY A 45 -31.73 6.39 9.80
C GLY A 45 -32.84 6.38 8.76
N GLY A 46 -34.11 6.25 9.16
CA GLY A 46 -35.26 6.25 8.26
C GLY A 46 -35.54 7.60 7.61
N ASN A 47 -36.05 8.55 8.39
CA ASN A 47 -36.65 9.81 7.92
C ASN A 47 -35.91 10.45 6.72
N ARG A 48 -34.81 11.16 6.96
CA ARG A 48 -34.05 11.82 5.86
C ARG A 48 -32.91 10.96 5.35
N SER A 49 -32.69 9.77 5.93
CA SER A 49 -31.59 8.86 5.55
C SER A 49 -30.21 9.53 5.48
N GLY A 50 -29.99 10.59 6.28
CA GLY A 50 -28.77 11.41 6.27
C GLY A 50 -28.55 12.24 5.00
N ARG A 51 -29.56 12.41 4.14
CA ARG A 51 -29.51 13.23 2.91
C ARG A 51 -29.86 14.70 3.15
N GLY A 52 -30.53 15.03 4.26
CA GLY A 52 -30.96 16.40 4.57
C GLY A 52 -32.38 16.71 4.07
N HIS A 53 -32.73 18.00 3.98
CA HIS A 53 -34.04 18.49 3.52
C HIS A 53 -33.97 19.11 2.14
N LYS A 54 -34.95 18.76 1.27
CA LYS A 54 -35.22 19.33 -0.05
C LYS A 54 -33.93 19.63 -0.86
N GLY A 55 -34.07 20.43 -1.91
CA GLY A 55 -32.96 20.85 -2.75
C GLY A 55 -32.18 19.72 -3.44
N GLU A 56 -31.07 20.08 -4.04
CA GLU A 56 -30.24 19.19 -4.86
C GLU A 56 -29.55 18.10 -4.01
N ARG A 57 -29.24 18.40 -2.74
CA ARG A 57 -28.61 17.43 -1.82
C ARG A 57 -29.52 16.24 -1.52
N GLN A 58 -30.83 16.46 -1.33
CA GLN A 58 -31.77 15.36 -1.11
C GLN A 58 -32.07 14.59 -2.40
N ARG A 59 -32.19 15.32 -3.52
CA ARG A 59 -32.56 14.78 -4.83
C ARG A 59 -31.40 14.10 -5.56
N GLY A 60 -30.16 14.30 -5.10
CA GLY A 60 -28.96 13.72 -5.71
C GLY A 60 -28.54 14.42 -7.00
N THR A 61 -29.05 15.63 -7.25
CA THR A 61 -28.84 16.39 -8.49
C THR A 61 -27.79 17.49 -8.29
N ARG A 62 -26.77 17.23 -7.48
CA ARG A 62 -25.70 18.22 -7.24
C ARG A 62 -24.91 18.46 -8.53
N PRO A 63 -24.43 19.69 -8.75
CA PRO A 63 -23.48 19.98 -9.82
C PRO A 63 -22.21 19.13 -9.71
N ARG A 64 -21.46 19.04 -10.83
CA ARG A 64 -20.19 18.33 -10.90
C ARG A 64 -19.19 18.83 -9.85
N LEU A 65 -18.24 17.98 -9.47
CA LEU A 65 -17.12 18.36 -8.61
C LEU A 65 -16.34 19.52 -9.26
N GLY A 66 -16.03 20.56 -8.47
CA GLY A 66 -15.38 21.78 -8.93
C GLY A 66 -16.33 22.89 -9.41
N PHE A 67 -17.65 22.72 -9.31
CA PHE A 67 -18.60 23.81 -9.57
C PHE A 67 -18.77 24.71 -8.34
N GLU A 68 -18.58 26.02 -8.50
CA GLU A 68 -18.58 27.01 -7.41
C GLU A 68 -19.82 27.93 -7.41
N GLY A 69 -20.95 27.46 -7.94
CA GLY A 69 -22.23 28.19 -7.85
C GLY A 69 -22.46 29.25 -8.94
N GLY A 70 -21.60 29.30 -9.97
CA GLY A 70 -21.78 30.16 -11.14
C GLY A 70 -20.59 31.06 -11.46
N GLN A 71 -19.70 31.27 -10.49
CA GLN A 71 -18.40 31.94 -10.73
C GLN A 71 -17.45 31.05 -11.54
N THR A 72 -16.40 31.65 -12.09
CA THR A 72 -15.28 30.93 -12.72
C THR A 72 -14.61 30.04 -11.67
N PRO A 73 -14.61 28.70 -11.85
CA PRO A 73 -14.02 27.79 -10.88
C PRO A 73 -12.53 28.01 -10.64
N PHE A 74 -12.06 27.69 -9.44
CA PHE A 74 -10.65 27.81 -9.04
C PHE A 74 -9.68 27.12 -10.00
N TYR A 75 -10.01 25.92 -10.47
CA TYR A 75 -9.13 25.16 -11.39
C TYR A 75 -9.02 25.79 -12.80
N LEU A 76 -9.84 26.79 -13.12
CA LEU A 76 -9.73 27.61 -14.34
C LEU A 76 -9.06 28.96 -14.09
N LEU A 77 -9.06 29.46 -12.84
CA LEU A 77 -8.40 30.71 -12.48
C LEU A 77 -6.87 30.59 -12.55
N ILE A 78 -6.33 29.41 -12.21
CA ILE A 78 -4.89 29.15 -12.28
C ILE A 78 -4.45 29.05 -13.75
N PRO A 79 -3.41 29.78 -14.19
CA PRO A 79 -2.92 29.69 -15.55
C PRO A 79 -2.35 28.29 -15.83
N LYS A 80 -2.52 27.83 -17.07
CA LYS A 80 -1.91 26.57 -17.51
C LYS A 80 -0.41 26.77 -17.65
N TYR A 81 0.35 25.85 -17.08
CA TYR A 81 1.80 25.74 -17.27
C TYR A 81 2.15 24.28 -17.56
N GLY A 82 3.20 24.07 -18.36
CA GLY A 82 3.63 22.76 -18.87
C GLY A 82 4.24 21.82 -17.82
N PHE A 83 3.77 21.81 -16.57
CA PHE A 83 4.35 21.01 -15.47
C PHE A 83 4.53 19.53 -15.85
N ASN A 84 3.48 18.95 -16.43
CA ASN A 84 3.44 17.54 -16.82
C ASN A 84 3.57 17.36 -18.33
N GLU A 85 4.03 18.37 -19.07
CA GLU A 85 4.24 18.23 -20.51
C GLU A 85 5.29 17.13 -20.78
N GLY A 86 4.96 16.20 -21.68
CA GLY A 86 5.81 15.06 -21.99
C GLY A 86 6.01 14.05 -20.85
N HIS A 87 5.27 14.14 -19.73
CA HIS A 87 5.48 13.24 -18.56
C HIS A 87 5.39 11.75 -18.91
N SER A 88 4.60 11.39 -19.93
CA SER A 88 4.43 10.02 -20.41
C SER A 88 5.62 9.47 -21.21
N LEU A 89 6.53 10.34 -21.63
CA LEU A 89 7.74 10.02 -22.39
C LEU A 89 9.02 10.10 -21.53
N ARG A 90 8.92 10.66 -20.31
CA ARG A 90 10.07 10.83 -19.42
C ARG A 90 10.56 9.46 -18.94
N PRO A 91 11.83 9.08 -19.18
CA PRO A 91 12.36 7.82 -18.69
C PRO A 91 12.50 7.87 -17.17
N GLN A 92 12.09 6.78 -16.50
CA GLN A 92 12.18 6.64 -15.05
C GLN A 92 13.16 5.53 -14.69
N TYR A 93 13.85 5.73 -13.56
CA TYR A 93 14.80 4.77 -13.03
C TYR A 93 14.53 4.61 -11.53
N PRO A 94 13.96 3.48 -11.08
CA PRO A 94 13.90 3.15 -9.66
C PRO A 94 15.28 3.27 -9.01
N PRO A 95 15.40 3.97 -7.87
CA PRO A 95 16.68 4.10 -7.18
C PRO A 95 17.08 2.80 -6.50
N LEU A 96 18.34 2.41 -6.67
CA LEU A 96 19.00 1.33 -5.96
C LEU A 96 20.16 1.91 -5.16
N THR A 97 20.03 1.90 -3.83
CA THR A 97 21.09 2.33 -2.94
C THR A 97 22.18 1.27 -2.82
N LEU A 98 23.45 1.68 -2.71
CA LEU A 98 24.58 0.80 -2.38
C LEU A 98 24.36 -0.02 -1.09
N LYS A 99 23.76 0.57 -0.05
CA LYS A 99 23.40 -0.13 1.19
C LYS A 99 22.41 -1.27 0.95
N ARG A 100 21.44 -1.07 0.05
CA ARG A 100 20.46 -2.09 -0.31
C ARG A 100 21.15 -3.22 -1.08
N LEU A 101 22.09 -2.88 -1.95
CA LEU A 101 22.90 -3.85 -2.69
C LEU A 101 23.75 -4.69 -1.72
N GLN A 102 24.47 -4.07 -0.79
CA GLN A 102 25.23 -4.78 0.25
C GLN A 102 24.35 -5.74 1.06
N TYR A 103 23.19 -5.27 1.52
CA TYR A 103 22.23 -6.10 2.26
C TYR A 103 21.78 -7.35 1.47
N LEU A 104 21.67 -7.25 0.15
CA LEU A 104 21.31 -8.39 -0.70
C LEU A 104 22.46 -9.41 -0.84
N ILE A 105 23.70 -8.93 -0.85
CA ILE A 105 24.91 -9.76 -0.84
C ILE A 105 25.06 -10.46 0.52
N ASP A 106 24.91 -9.74 1.63
CA ASP A 106 25.05 -10.29 2.98
C ASP A 106 24.02 -11.40 3.28
N LEU A 107 22.82 -11.29 2.71
CA LEU A 107 21.80 -12.34 2.78
C LEU A 107 22.04 -13.53 1.82
N GLY A 108 23.08 -13.46 0.99
CA GLY A 108 23.39 -14.48 -0.04
C GLY A 108 22.35 -14.54 -1.17
N ARG A 109 21.59 -13.46 -1.40
CA ARG A 109 20.57 -13.42 -2.46
C ARG A 109 21.12 -12.96 -3.81
N VAL A 110 22.21 -12.19 -3.78
CA VAL A 110 22.98 -11.77 -4.95
C VAL A 110 24.40 -12.27 -4.75
N ASP A 111 24.90 -13.03 -5.71
CA ASP A 111 26.27 -13.54 -5.70
C ASP A 111 27.21 -12.51 -6.34
N PRO A 112 28.20 -11.97 -5.60
CA PRO A 112 29.15 -11.00 -6.13
C PRO A 112 30.19 -11.61 -7.07
N THR A 113 30.30 -12.95 -7.14
CA THR A 113 31.27 -13.62 -8.03
C THR A 113 30.83 -13.58 -9.50
N GLN A 114 29.54 -13.41 -9.75
CA GLN A 114 28.96 -13.31 -11.09
C GLN A 114 28.63 -11.86 -11.43
N PRO A 115 28.56 -11.50 -12.73
CA PRO A 115 28.09 -10.19 -13.14
C PRO A 115 26.69 -9.86 -12.58
N ILE A 116 26.58 -8.71 -11.90
CA ILE A 116 25.31 -8.26 -11.31
C ILE A 116 24.46 -7.61 -12.39
N ASP A 117 23.64 -8.42 -13.04
CA ASP A 117 22.68 -7.97 -14.06
C ASP A 117 21.33 -7.55 -13.46
N LEU A 118 20.54 -6.81 -14.24
CA LEU A 118 19.17 -6.44 -13.89
C LEU A 118 18.28 -7.68 -13.64
N THR A 119 18.53 -8.78 -14.35
CA THR A 119 17.85 -10.06 -14.16
C THR A 119 18.13 -10.64 -12.76
N GLN A 120 19.39 -10.61 -12.32
CA GLN A 120 19.78 -11.05 -10.98
C GLN A 120 19.12 -10.20 -9.89
N LEU A 121 19.09 -8.87 -10.08
CA LEU A 121 18.45 -7.95 -9.14
C LEU A 121 16.94 -8.18 -9.01
N VAL A 122 16.26 -8.49 -10.12
CA VAL A 122 14.82 -8.81 -10.11
C VAL A 122 14.57 -10.19 -9.48
N ASN A 123 15.37 -11.20 -9.81
CA ASN A 123 15.28 -12.54 -9.23
C ASN A 123 15.50 -12.51 -7.71
N ALA A 124 16.48 -11.73 -7.24
CA ALA A 124 16.73 -11.50 -5.82
C ALA A 124 15.64 -10.67 -5.12
N ARG A 125 14.64 -10.15 -5.85
CA ARG A 125 13.67 -9.16 -5.37
C ARG A 125 14.34 -7.95 -4.73
N GLY A 126 15.49 -7.56 -5.28
CA GLY A 126 16.24 -6.38 -4.88
C GLY A 126 15.59 -5.10 -5.40
N VAL A 127 15.09 -5.15 -6.64
CA VAL A 127 14.38 -4.05 -7.31
C VAL A 127 13.12 -4.61 -7.97
N THR A 128 12.04 -3.81 -8.00
CA THR A 128 10.83 -4.10 -8.77
C THR A 128 10.72 -3.09 -9.90
N ILE A 129 10.85 -3.56 -11.14
CA ILE A 129 10.84 -2.73 -12.35
C ILE A 129 9.50 -2.92 -13.05
N GLN A 130 8.90 -1.81 -13.51
CA GLN A 130 7.61 -1.83 -14.19
C GLN A 130 7.75 -1.23 -15.60
N PRO A 131 8.01 -2.05 -16.63
CA PRO A 131 8.20 -1.56 -18.01
C PRO A 131 7.00 -0.71 -18.51
N MET A 132 5.78 -1.07 -18.11
CA MET A 132 4.55 -0.34 -18.44
C MET A 132 4.48 1.08 -17.84
N LYS A 133 5.26 1.35 -16.79
CA LYS A 133 5.36 2.68 -16.17
C LYS A 133 6.50 3.54 -16.73
N ARG A 134 7.10 3.14 -17.85
CA ARG A 134 8.26 3.81 -18.47
C ARG A 134 9.50 3.76 -17.58
N ASP A 135 9.66 2.67 -16.83
CA ASP A 135 10.92 2.36 -16.16
C ASP A 135 11.91 1.80 -17.19
N TYR A 136 13.06 2.45 -17.36
CA TYR A 136 14.08 2.09 -18.36
C TYR A 136 15.29 1.34 -17.77
N GLY A 137 15.28 1.05 -16.48
CA GLY A 137 16.37 0.37 -15.82
C GLY A 137 16.37 0.66 -14.33
N VAL A 138 17.56 0.83 -13.77
CA VAL A 138 17.75 1.14 -12.35
C VAL A 138 18.81 2.25 -12.27
N GLN A 139 18.63 3.21 -11.38
CA GLN A 139 19.64 4.22 -11.09
C GLN A 139 20.38 3.83 -9.81
N LEU A 140 21.70 3.74 -9.86
CA LEU A 140 22.50 3.48 -8.66
C LEU A 140 22.71 4.80 -7.92
N VAL A 141 22.35 4.83 -6.64
CA VAL A 141 22.38 6.05 -5.81
C VAL A 141 23.30 5.86 -4.62
N ASP A 142 24.09 6.89 -4.33
CA ASP A 142 24.89 6.98 -3.12
C ASP A 142 24.10 7.74 -2.03
N GLU A 143 23.63 7.01 -1.00
CA GLU A 143 23.07 7.64 0.21
C GLU A 143 24.13 7.82 1.31
N VAL A 144 25.23 7.04 1.30
CA VAL A 144 26.20 6.98 2.42
C VAL A 144 27.57 6.51 1.92
N GLY A 145 28.51 7.44 1.79
CA GLY A 145 29.85 7.23 1.21
C GLY A 145 30.88 6.40 2.00
N SER A 146 30.48 5.46 2.87
CA SER A 146 31.47 4.69 3.66
C SER A 146 31.09 3.32 4.22
N SER A 147 29.89 2.78 3.94
CA SER A 147 29.46 1.46 4.47
C SER A 147 29.41 0.32 3.44
N PHE A 148 29.68 0.63 2.16
CA PHE A 148 29.80 -0.39 1.13
C PHE A 148 31.22 -0.97 1.19
N ILE A 149 31.33 -2.25 1.55
CA ILE A 149 32.61 -2.93 1.63
C ILE A 149 32.66 -3.88 0.44
N SER A 150 33.63 -3.68 -0.47
CA SER A 150 33.80 -4.62 -1.58
C SER A 150 34.20 -5.99 -1.03
N ALA A 151 33.45 -7.03 -1.38
CA ALA A 151 33.93 -8.39 -1.24
C ALA A 151 35.18 -8.55 -2.14
N GLN A 152 36.29 -9.04 -1.57
CA GLN A 152 37.50 -9.43 -2.30
C GLN A 152 37.26 -10.70 -3.10
#